data_AF-A7IKW0-F1
#
_entry.id   AF-A7IKW0-F1
#
_cell.length_a   1.000
_cell.length_b   1.000
_cell.length_c   1.000
_cell.angle_alpha   90.00
_cell.angle_beta   90.00
_cell.angle_gamma   90.00
#
_symmetry.space_group_name_H-M   'P 1'
#
loop_
_entity.id
_entity.type
_entity.pdbx_description
1 polymer ?
#
loop_
_entity_poly.entity_id
_entity_poly.type
_entity_poly.pdbx_seq_one_letter_code
_entity_poly.pdbx_strand_id
1 'polypeptide(L)'
;MTRRTSAGRPSPASHFPAIPFEHQPELRALMMFPTLPPGHMTFPVPDDAFYPHLRRGEFAVVDLADHQPAEGELFLISYRSLSMESGHVYALCAMRLKRSRVDPARTSWYARHSLPEAGVRATLSEGPFTTEHAAERLVGRVEGVWVPGAAARGASAS
;
A
#
# COMPACT_ATOMS: atom_id res chain seq x y z
N MET A 1 25.00 44.44 -52.63
CA MET A 1 24.51 45.08 -51.39
C MET A 1 23.13 44.53 -51.04
N THR A 2 23.01 43.57 -50.12
CA THR A 2 21.82 43.43 -49.25
C THR A 2 22.16 42.52 -48.07
N ARG A 3 22.16 43.08 -46.86
CA ARG A 3 22.38 42.38 -45.58
C ARG A 3 21.18 41.48 -45.29
N ARG A 4 21.39 40.19 -44.99
CA ARG A 4 20.39 39.39 -44.28
C ARG A 4 20.60 39.55 -42.78
N THR A 5 19.56 40.02 -42.13
CA THR A 5 19.40 40.21 -40.69
C THR A 5 19.38 38.87 -39.98
N SER A 6 20.13 38.78 -38.87
CA SER A 6 20.06 37.68 -37.91
C SER A 6 18.70 37.72 -37.19
N ALA A 7 17.89 36.66 -37.34
CA ALA A 7 16.71 36.47 -36.52
C ALA A 7 17.15 36.20 -35.07
N GLY A 8 16.57 36.96 -34.13
CA GLY A 8 16.85 36.88 -32.71
C GLY A 8 16.52 35.51 -32.11
N ARG A 9 17.33 35.12 -31.13
CA ARG A 9 17.16 33.92 -30.30
C ARG A 9 15.86 34.04 -29.49
N PRO A 10 14.96 33.04 -29.46
CA PRO A 10 13.80 33.07 -28.58
C PRO A 10 14.25 33.07 -27.11
N SER A 11 13.63 33.95 -26.33
CA SER A 11 13.85 34.15 -24.89
C SER A 11 13.60 32.86 -24.10
N PRO A 12 14.38 32.59 -23.02
CA PRO A 12 14.24 31.35 -22.27
C PRO A 12 12.87 31.27 -21.58
N ALA A 13 12.28 30.09 -21.75
CA ALA A 13 11.08 29.53 -21.15
C ALA A 13 10.53 30.25 -19.90
N SER A 14 9.22 30.50 -19.94
CA SER A 14 8.39 30.79 -18.78
C SER A 14 8.72 29.83 -17.64
N HIS A 15 9.35 30.36 -16.59
CA HIS A 15 9.44 29.69 -15.31
C HIS A 15 8.00 29.53 -14.80
N PHE A 16 7.43 28.34 -14.95
CA PHE A 16 6.29 27.97 -14.13
C PHE A 16 6.80 28.00 -12.68
N PRO A 17 6.13 28.74 -11.78
CA PRO A 17 6.52 28.69 -10.37
C PRO A 17 6.41 27.24 -9.94
N ALA A 18 7.52 26.68 -9.41
CA ALA A 18 7.50 25.36 -8.82
C ALA A 18 6.44 25.39 -7.71
N ILE A 19 5.37 24.63 -7.87
CA ILE A 19 4.38 24.45 -6.81
C ILE A 19 5.16 23.83 -5.63
N PRO A 20 5.12 24.43 -4.43
CA PRO A 20 5.74 23.84 -3.26
C PRO A 20 5.26 22.41 -3.10
N PHE A 21 6.19 21.46 -3.02
CA PHE A 21 5.85 20.08 -2.71
C PHE A 21 5.38 20.06 -1.25
N GLU A 22 4.06 20.07 -1.06
CA GLU A 22 3.46 19.76 0.24
C GLU A 22 3.51 18.25 0.42
N HIS A 23 4.23 17.79 1.44
CA HIS A 23 4.26 16.39 1.82
C HIS A 23 2.83 15.98 2.24
N GLN A 24 2.20 15.08 1.48
CA GLN A 24 0.88 14.52 1.77
C GLN A 24 1.06 13.22 2.56
N PRO A 25 1.07 13.25 3.91
CA PRO A 25 1.33 12.06 4.74
C PRO A 25 0.31 10.94 4.51
N GLU A 26 -0.89 11.28 4.03
CA GLU A 26 -1.96 10.34 3.69
C GLU A 26 -1.70 9.58 2.37
N LEU A 27 -0.78 10.04 1.52
CA LEU A 27 -0.40 9.39 0.27
C LEU A 27 0.97 8.71 0.42
N ARG A 28 1.03 7.66 1.23
CA ARG A 28 2.23 6.83 1.38
C ARG A 28 2.39 5.91 0.17
N ALA A 29 3.47 6.08 -0.59
CA ALA A 29 3.93 5.08 -1.54
C ALA A 29 4.62 3.93 -0.80
N LEU A 30 4.35 2.68 -1.21
CA LEU A 30 5.01 1.50 -0.65
C LEU A 30 6.48 1.45 -1.09
N MET A 31 7.38 1.13 -0.16
CA MET A 31 8.81 1.04 -0.44
C MET A 31 9.15 -0.24 -1.22
N MET A 32 10.18 -0.19 -2.07
CA MET A 32 10.72 -1.38 -2.73
C MET A 32 11.87 -1.95 -1.91
N PHE A 33 11.76 -3.21 -1.48
CA PHE A 33 12.77 -3.88 -0.68
C PHE A 33 13.58 -4.88 -1.54
N PRO A 34 14.88 -4.65 -1.77
CA PRO A 34 15.71 -5.63 -2.49
C PRO A 34 16.01 -6.88 -1.64
N THR A 35 16.03 -6.71 -0.32
CA THR A 35 16.24 -7.74 0.68
C THR A 35 15.18 -7.57 1.75
N LEU A 36 14.67 -8.68 2.28
CA LEU A 36 13.66 -8.67 3.33
C LEU A 36 14.29 -8.17 4.65
N PRO A 37 13.77 -7.11 5.28
CA PRO A 37 14.29 -6.66 6.57
C PRO A 37 14.01 -7.70 7.67
N PRO A 38 14.82 -7.73 8.76
CA PRO A 38 14.53 -8.57 9.91
C PRO A 38 13.13 -8.30 10.48
N GLY A 39 12.46 -9.34 10.99
CA GLY A 39 11.10 -9.23 11.54
C GLY A 39 10.00 -9.08 10.49
N HIS A 40 10.33 -9.08 9.19
CA HIS A 40 9.35 -9.02 8.12
C HIS A 40 9.12 -10.40 7.48
N MET A 41 7.96 -10.57 6.86
CA MET A 41 7.66 -11.67 5.96
C MET A 41 7.22 -11.17 4.59
N THR A 42 7.23 -12.06 3.59
CA THR A 42 6.59 -11.79 2.30
C THR A 42 5.23 -12.48 2.23
N PHE A 43 4.28 -11.83 1.55
CA PHE A 43 2.97 -12.40 1.26
C PHE A 43 2.62 -12.20 -0.22
N PRO A 44 2.20 -13.25 -0.96
CA PRO A 44 1.88 -13.13 -2.38
C PRO A 44 0.65 -12.25 -2.58
N VAL A 45 0.71 -11.34 -3.55
CA VAL A 45 -0.42 -10.48 -3.92
C VAL A 45 -1.30 -11.21 -4.95
N PRO A 46 -2.52 -11.65 -4.60
CA PRO A 46 -3.31 -12.53 -5.45
C PRO A 46 -4.03 -11.82 -6.60
N ASP A 47 -4.30 -10.52 -6.45
CA ASP A 47 -5.09 -9.72 -7.39
C ASP A 47 -4.66 -8.23 -7.40
N ASP A 48 -5.32 -7.42 -8.23
CA ASP A 48 -5.03 -5.98 -8.38
C ASP A 48 -5.97 -5.09 -7.53
N ALA A 49 -6.48 -5.59 -6.41
CA ALA A 49 -7.43 -4.84 -5.58
C ALA A 49 -6.84 -3.58 -4.96
N PHE A 50 -5.55 -3.63 -4.68
CA PHE A 50 -4.80 -2.54 -4.05
C PHE A 50 -3.91 -1.80 -5.06
N TYR A 51 -4.21 -1.94 -6.35
CA TYR A 51 -3.61 -1.10 -7.38
C TYR A 51 -3.89 0.40 -7.06
N PRO A 52 -2.89 1.30 -7.18
CA PRO A 52 -1.58 1.11 -7.79
C PRO A 52 -0.47 0.61 -6.85
N HIS A 53 -0.74 0.47 -5.55
CA HIS A 53 0.26 0.19 -4.53
C HIS A 53 0.77 -1.25 -4.54
N LEU A 54 -0.11 -2.22 -4.74
CA LEU A 54 0.23 -3.63 -4.92
C LEU A 54 -0.39 -4.14 -6.23
N ARG A 55 0.36 -4.97 -6.93
CA ARG A 55 -0.07 -5.60 -8.19
C ARG A 55 -0.05 -7.11 -8.06
N ARG A 56 -0.95 -7.77 -8.78
CA ARG A 56 -1.00 -9.23 -8.85
C ARG A 56 0.37 -9.81 -9.23
N GLY A 57 0.79 -10.82 -8.47
CA GLY A 57 2.07 -11.51 -8.70
C GLY A 57 3.27 -10.86 -8.00
N GLU A 58 3.10 -9.69 -7.38
CA GLU A 58 4.10 -9.13 -6.48
C GLU A 58 4.08 -9.85 -5.12
N PHE A 59 5.09 -9.57 -4.30
CA PHE A 59 5.17 -10.01 -2.92
C PHE A 59 5.15 -8.79 -2.01
N ALA A 60 4.07 -8.64 -1.24
CA ALA A 60 3.97 -7.61 -0.21
C ALA A 60 4.95 -7.93 0.92
N VAL A 61 5.66 -6.91 1.41
CA VAL A 61 6.53 -6.99 2.58
C VAL A 61 5.72 -6.56 3.80
N VAL A 62 5.60 -7.46 4.76
CA VAL A 62 4.76 -7.31 5.95
C VAL A 62 5.65 -7.23 7.19
N ASP A 63 5.57 -6.13 7.94
CA ASP A 63 6.18 -6.00 9.27
C ASP A 63 5.34 -6.76 10.30
N LEU A 64 5.92 -7.80 10.90
CA LEU A 64 5.24 -8.65 11.88
C LEU A 64 5.20 -8.05 13.28
N ALA A 65 5.87 -6.92 13.54
CA ALA A 65 5.80 -6.24 14.82
C ALA A 65 4.63 -5.22 14.88
N ASP A 66 4.13 -4.77 13.73
CA ASP A 66 3.13 -3.71 13.65
C ASP A 66 1.71 -4.26 13.44
N HIS A 67 0.97 -4.40 14.53
CA HIS A 67 -0.42 -4.88 14.52
C HIS A 67 -1.41 -3.74 14.73
N GLN A 68 -0.94 -2.50 14.89
CA GLN A 68 -1.80 -1.39 15.26
C GLN A 68 -2.59 -0.92 14.04
N PRO A 69 -3.95 -0.97 14.04
CA PRO A 69 -4.71 -0.52 12.90
C PRO A 69 -4.50 0.98 12.65
N ALA A 70 -4.29 1.33 11.38
CA ALA A 70 -4.11 2.69 10.91
C ALA A 70 -5.06 2.97 9.74
N GLU A 71 -5.70 4.14 9.74
CA GLU A 71 -6.62 4.52 8.67
C GLU A 71 -5.86 4.70 7.36
N GLY A 72 -6.36 4.09 6.28
CA GLY A 72 -5.71 4.19 4.97
C GLY A 72 -4.81 2.99 4.67
N GLU A 73 -4.03 2.57 5.67
CA GLU A 73 -2.94 1.60 5.54
C GLU A 73 -3.40 0.17 5.20
N LEU A 74 -2.46 -0.58 4.63
CA LEU A 74 -2.64 -1.98 4.23
C LEU A 74 -2.04 -2.92 5.28
N PHE A 75 -2.72 -4.02 5.52
CA PHE A 75 -2.30 -5.05 6.47
C PHE A 75 -2.55 -6.45 5.91
N LEU A 76 -1.81 -7.42 6.46
CA LEU A 76 -2.18 -8.82 6.42
C LEU A 76 -3.07 -9.14 7.61
N ILE A 77 -4.25 -9.70 7.38
CA ILE A 77 -5.19 -10.09 8.43
C ILE A 77 -5.41 -11.61 8.43
N SER A 78 -5.66 -12.17 9.61
CA SER A 78 -5.93 -13.59 9.81
C SER A 78 -7.40 -13.88 10.13
N TYR A 79 -7.93 -14.91 9.47
CA TYR A 79 -9.28 -15.42 9.64
C TYR A 79 -9.25 -16.86 10.07
N ARG A 80 -10.08 -17.23 11.05
CA ARG A 80 -10.27 -18.64 11.36
C ARG A 80 -11.03 -19.30 10.22
N SER A 81 -10.53 -20.43 9.75
CA SER A 81 -11.19 -21.27 8.77
C SER A 81 -11.15 -22.71 9.22
N LEU A 82 -12.31 -23.34 9.34
CA LEU A 82 -12.42 -24.76 9.66
C LEU A 82 -12.12 -25.67 8.46
N SER A 83 -12.08 -25.12 7.25
CA SER A 83 -11.80 -25.88 6.03
C SER A 83 -10.31 -25.99 5.72
N MET A 84 -9.47 -25.17 6.35
CA MET A 84 -8.02 -25.19 6.17
C MET A 84 -7.35 -26.00 7.29
N GLU A 85 -6.36 -26.82 6.96
CA GLU A 85 -5.59 -27.59 7.94
C GLU A 85 -4.90 -26.70 8.99
N SER A 86 -4.41 -25.53 8.58
CA SER A 86 -3.81 -24.53 9.48
C SER A 86 -4.81 -23.87 10.45
N GLY A 87 -6.11 -24.10 10.25
CA GLY A 87 -7.18 -23.38 10.94
C GLY A 87 -7.33 -21.92 10.54
N HIS A 88 -6.52 -21.42 9.60
CA HIS A 88 -6.44 -20.00 9.25
C HIS A 88 -6.38 -19.74 7.75
N VAL A 89 -7.03 -18.66 7.32
CA VAL A 89 -6.90 -18.02 5.99
C VAL A 89 -6.37 -16.62 6.19
N TYR A 90 -5.47 -16.19 5.32
CA TYR A 90 -4.89 -14.85 5.35
C TYR A 90 -5.35 -14.05 4.14
N ALA A 91 -5.60 -12.76 4.34
CA ALA A 91 -5.96 -11.85 3.27
C ALA A 91 -5.28 -10.49 3.46
N LEU A 92 -5.00 -9.83 2.34
CA LEU A 92 -4.63 -8.42 2.35
C LEU A 92 -5.90 -7.57 2.55
N CYS A 93 -5.79 -6.52 3.37
CA CYS A 93 -6.89 -5.61 3.62
C CYS A 93 -6.44 -4.18 3.79
N ALA A 94 -7.30 -3.22 3.45
CA ALA A 94 -7.14 -1.83 3.83
C ALA A 94 -7.98 -1.53 5.07
N MET A 95 -7.39 -0.91 6.08
CA MET A 95 -8.09 -0.54 7.30
C MET A 95 -8.80 0.80 7.12
N ARG A 96 -10.05 0.89 7.58
CA ARG A 96 -10.88 2.10 7.52
C ARG A 96 -11.51 2.36 8.87
N LEU A 97 -11.32 3.58 9.37
CA LEU A 97 -11.97 4.05 10.57
C LEU A 97 -13.34 4.63 10.19
N LYS A 98 -14.40 4.21 10.87
CA LYS A 98 -15.73 4.82 10.72
C LYS A 98 -16.23 5.30 12.07
N ARG A 99 -16.78 6.52 12.08
CA ARG A 99 -17.53 7.06 13.22
C ARG A 99 -18.96 6.56 13.19
N SER A 100 -19.49 6.15 14.34
CA SER A 100 -20.90 5.78 14.46
C SER A 100 -21.79 7.00 14.18
N ARG A 101 -22.90 6.77 13.47
CA ARG A 101 -23.91 7.82 13.20
C ARG A 101 -24.79 8.10 14.43
N VAL A 102 -24.94 7.12 15.32
CA VAL A 102 -25.78 7.21 16.53
C VAL A 102 -24.98 7.81 17.68
N ASP A 103 -23.70 7.46 17.77
CA ASP A 103 -22.78 7.94 18.81
C ASP A 103 -21.46 8.40 18.17
N PRO A 104 -21.30 9.70 17.87
CA PRO A 104 -20.11 10.23 17.21
C PRO A 104 -18.80 10.02 17.98
N ALA A 105 -18.86 9.78 19.30
CA ALA A 105 -17.68 9.48 20.10
C ALA A 105 -17.17 8.05 19.88
N ARG A 106 -18.03 7.15 19.40
CA ARG A 106 -17.67 5.77 19.10
C ARG A 106 -17.14 5.62 17.68
N THR A 107 -15.89 5.19 17.59
CA THR A 107 -15.27 4.77 16.33
C THR A 107 -15.20 3.25 16.25
N SER A 108 -15.14 2.73 15.02
CA SER A 108 -14.92 1.31 14.78
C SER A 108 -14.12 1.09 13.50
N TRP A 109 -13.30 0.05 13.52
CA TRP A 109 -12.48 -0.34 12.39
C TRP A 109 -13.23 -1.29 11.48
N TYR A 110 -12.98 -1.13 10.19
CA TYR A 110 -13.45 -2.04 9.15
C TYR A 110 -12.28 -2.44 8.28
N ALA A 111 -12.10 -3.74 8.10
CA ALA A 111 -11.16 -4.28 7.14
C ALA A 111 -11.87 -4.38 5.78
N ARG A 112 -11.24 -3.87 4.72
CA ARG A 112 -11.77 -3.90 3.36
C ARG A 112 -10.93 -4.85 2.51
N HIS A 113 -11.58 -5.85 1.93
CA HIS A 113 -10.97 -6.93 1.16
C HIS A 113 -11.41 -6.88 -0.29
N SER A 114 -10.62 -7.50 -1.15
CA SER A 114 -11.07 -8.05 -2.42
C SER A 114 -11.10 -9.56 -2.27
N LEU A 115 -12.22 -10.18 -2.62
CA LEU A 115 -12.24 -11.61 -2.86
C LEU A 115 -12.18 -11.84 -4.37
N PRO A 116 -11.30 -12.73 -4.86
CA PRO A 116 -11.18 -13.02 -6.28
C PRO A 116 -12.27 -13.96 -6.82
N GLU A 117 -13.41 -14.15 -6.12
CA GLU A 117 -14.37 -15.18 -6.49
C GLU A 117 -15.13 -14.85 -7.79
N ALA A 118 -14.97 -15.72 -8.79
CA ALA A 118 -15.81 -15.86 -9.97
C ALA A 118 -16.01 -14.60 -10.86
N GLY A 119 -14.96 -13.78 -11.04
CA GLY A 119 -14.98 -12.68 -12.03
C GLY A 119 -15.83 -11.47 -11.63
N VAL A 120 -16.35 -11.44 -10.41
CA VAL A 120 -17.02 -10.28 -9.82
C VAL A 120 -16.05 -9.65 -8.82
N ARG A 121 -15.66 -8.39 -9.04
CA ARG A 121 -14.96 -7.60 -8.01
C ARG A 121 -15.92 -7.26 -6.88
N ALA A 122 -16.17 -8.22 -5.99
CA ALA A 122 -16.87 -7.97 -4.75
C ALA A 122 -15.88 -7.39 -3.74
N THR A 123 -16.11 -6.15 -3.31
CA THR A 123 -15.46 -5.65 -2.11
C THR A 123 -16.22 -6.20 -0.91
N LEU A 124 -15.58 -7.02 -0.10
CA LEU A 124 -16.10 -7.34 1.22
C LEU A 124 -15.56 -6.36 2.26
N SER A 125 -16.37 -6.07 3.26
CA SER A 125 -15.96 -5.32 4.43
C SER A 125 -16.30 -6.13 5.66
N GLU A 126 -15.32 -6.33 6.54
CA GLU A 126 -15.51 -6.98 7.83
C GLU A 126 -15.34 -5.98 8.96
N GLY A 127 -16.12 -6.16 10.01
CA GLY A 127 -16.24 -5.26 11.15
C GLY A 127 -17.70 -5.16 11.60
N PRO A 128 -18.01 -4.24 12.53
CA PRO A 128 -17.10 -3.32 13.20
C PRO A 128 -16.14 -4.04 14.18
N PHE A 129 -14.89 -3.61 14.22
CA PHE A 129 -13.92 -4.02 15.24
C PHE A 129 -13.62 -2.86 16.20
N THR A 130 -13.33 -3.20 17.46
CA THR A 130 -12.60 -2.28 18.35
C THR A 130 -11.12 -2.21 17.92
N THR A 131 -10.36 -1.28 18.47
CA THR A 131 -8.92 -1.17 18.17
C THR A 131 -8.16 -2.43 18.60
N GLU A 132 -8.46 -2.94 19.79
CA GLU A 132 -7.82 -4.11 20.38
C GLU A 132 -8.15 -5.36 19.57
N HIS A 133 -9.43 -5.54 19.23
CA HIS A 133 -9.84 -6.70 18.45
C HIS A 133 -9.31 -6.66 17.01
N ALA A 134 -9.18 -5.46 16.42
CA ALA A 134 -8.49 -5.34 15.13
C ALA A 134 -7.03 -5.78 15.28
N ALA A 135 -6.30 -5.25 16.27
CA ALA A 135 -4.90 -5.57 16.49
C ALA A 135 -4.66 -7.08 16.71
N GLU A 136 -5.55 -7.78 17.43
CA GLU A 136 -5.47 -9.24 17.61
C GLU A 136 -5.55 -10.04 16.31
N ARG A 137 -6.20 -9.50 15.27
CA ARG A 137 -6.40 -10.20 13.98
C ARG A 137 -5.38 -9.82 12.94
N LEU A 138 -4.82 -8.61 13.03
CA LEU A 138 -3.79 -8.12 12.13
C LEU A 138 -2.48 -8.87 12.41
N VAL A 139 -1.97 -9.55 11.38
CA VAL A 139 -0.69 -10.27 11.43
C VAL A 139 0.48 -9.29 11.34
N GLY A 140 0.29 -8.21 10.58
CA GLY A 140 1.32 -7.21 10.36
C GLY A 140 0.93 -6.17 9.31
N ARG A 141 1.60 -5.00 9.33
CA ARG A 141 1.41 -3.92 8.37
C ARG A 141 2.18 -4.17 7.09
N VAL A 142 1.60 -3.85 5.94
CA VAL A 142 2.32 -3.86 4.66
C VAL A 142 3.15 -2.59 4.55
N GLU A 143 4.46 -2.76 4.43
CA GLU A 143 5.45 -1.67 4.34
C GLU A 143 5.95 -1.43 2.92
N GLY A 144 5.84 -2.46 2.07
CA GLY A 144 6.51 -2.44 0.78
C GLY A 144 6.19 -3.59 -0.15
N VAL A 145 6.97 -3.64 -1.23
CA VAL A 145 7.00 -4.72 -2.20
C VAL A 145 8.41 -5.28 -2.27
N TRP A 146 8.55 -6.60 -2.25
CA TRP A 146 9.84 -7.26 -2.39
C TRP A 146 10.26 -7.38 -3.86
N VAL A 147 11.47 -6.91 -4.18
CA VAL A 147 12.01 -6.88 -5.54
C VAL A 147 13.42 -7.47 -5.55
N PRO A 148 13.55 -8.80 -5.62
CA PRO A 148 14.85 -9.45 -5.58
C PRO A 148 15.76 -8.99 -6.73
N GLY A 149 17.05 -8.82 -6.44
CA GLY A 149 18.07 -8.48 -7.45
C GLY A 149 18.18 -7.01 -7.84
N ALA A 150 17.40 -6.11 -7.25
CA ALA A 150 17.57 -4.66 -7.47
C ALA A 150 18.89 -4.13 -6.86
N ALA A 151 19.38 -4.72 -5.77
CA ALA A 151 20.65 -4.30 -5.13
C ALA A 151 21.91 -4.62 -5.98
N ALA A 152 21.85 -5.59 -6.89
CA ALA A 152 23.03 -6.06 -7.63
C ALA A 152 23.41 -5.18 -8.84
N ARG A 153 22.57 -4.21 -9.23
CA ARG A 153 22.79 -3.39 -10.45
C ARG A 153 23.50 -2.05 -10.21
N GLY A 154 23.90 -1.76 -8.97
CA GLY A 154 24.61 -0.52 -8.60
C GLY A 154 26.12 -0.67 -8.36
N ALA A 155 26.68 -1.88 -8.41
CA ALA A 155 28.05 -2.16 -7.95
C ALA A 155 29.04 -2.57 -9.09
N SER A 156 28.78 -2.16 -10.33
CA SER A 156 29.72 -2.34 -11.45
C SER A 156 30.00 -1.02 -12.15
N ALA A 157 30.63 -0.10 -11.44
CA ALA A 157 31.33 1.05 -12.00
C ALA A 157 32.29 1.62 -10.94
N SER A 158 33.46 1.01 -10.82
CA SER A 158 34.72 1.62 -10.33
C SER A 158 35.87 0.68 -10.65
#